data_AF-A0A7C5HBM3-F1
#
_entry.id   AF-A0A7C5HBM3-F1
#
_cell.length_a   1.000
_cell.length_b   1.000
_cell.length_c   1.000
_cell.angle_alpha   90.00
_cell.angle_beta   90.00
_cell.angle_gamma   90.00
#
_symmetry.space_group_name_H-M   'P 1'
#
loop_
_entity.id
_entity.type
_entity.pdbx_description
1 polymer ?
#
loop_
_entity_poly.entity_id
_entity_poly.type
_entity_poly.pdbx_seq_one_letter_code
_entity_poly.pdbx_strand_id
1 'polypeptide(L)'
;MIVDACGQVVYSVTNALTIQWPRPLVWIGSPTNIWDIANTVNWSNTAAGTMTAFNQGDDVVLDDRAQSTSVLLASPYISPNTITFNASGTMGIGSLPGISPAGNIYGPNTRLIVNGVTPYSRLVISNDNSFGGGTIINDGWVTILRNGSVGSGTITLAGSGASILEVQPTGGTYIGIPGINVTADSTLQFNGSGAYACVIVGPITGLPGKKLTISK
;
A
#
# COMPACT_ATOMS: atom_id res chain seq x y z
N MET A 1 -23.77 16.49 10.89
CA MET A 1 -24.84 15.49 11.13
C MET A 1 -24.28 14.15 10.72
N ILE A 2 -24.11 13.22 11.65
CA ILE A 2 -23.74 11.84 11.33
C ILE A 2 -24.96 10.99 11.65
N VAL A 3 -25.36 10.14 10.70
CA VAL A 3 -26.47 9.20 10.86
C VAL A 3 -25.86 7.80 10.89
N ASP A 4 -26.11 7.04 11.95
CA ASP A 4 -25.67 5.66 12.01
C ASP A 4 -26.60 4.72 11.23
N ALA A 5 -26.23 3.45 11.14
CA ALA A 5 -27.02 2.43 10.42
C ALA A 5 -28.40 2.16 11.07
N CYS A 6 -28.64 2.61 12.30
CA CYS A 6 -29.91 2.51 13.02
C CYS A 6 -30.74 3.80 12.93
N GLY A 7 -30.30 4.80 12.17
CA GLY A 7 -30.99 6.07 11.99
C GLY A 7 -30.82 7.05 13.16
N GLN A 8 -29.92 6.77 14.11
CA GLN A 8 -29.59 7.71 15.19
C GLN A 8 -28.76 8.85 14.63
N VAL A 9 -29.09 10.08 15.05
CA VAL A 9 -28.46 11.28 14.54
C VAL A 9 -27.67 11.97 15.63
N VAL A 10 -26.37 12.17 15.37
CA VAL A 10 -25.50 12.99 16.20
C VAL A 10 -25.23 14.32 15.51
N TYR A 11 -25.44 15.40 16.25
CA TYR A 11 -25.08 16.76 15.85
C TYR A 11 -23.94 17.26 16.73
N SER A 12 -22.93 17.85 16.11
CA SER A 12 -21.96 18.70 16.81
C SER A 12 -22.44 20.14 16.70
N VAL A 13 -22.59 20.82 17.83
CA VAL A 13 -23.02 22.24 17.89
C VAL A 13 -21.83 23.20 17.93
N THR A 14 -20.63 22.71 18.19
CA THR A 14 -19.40 23.53 18.29
C THR A 14 -18.50 23.41 17.08
N ASN A 15 -18.56 22.30 16.35
CA ASN A 15 -17.69 22.03 15.21
C ASN A 15 -18.51 21.56 14.00
N ALA A 16 -18.21 22.10 12.82
CA ALA A 16 -18.72 21.58 11.57
C ALA A 16 -17.87 20.40 11.09
N LEU A 17 -18.52 19.35 10.56
CA LEU A 17 -17.85 18.30 9.81
C LEU A 17 -17.94 18.64 8.32
N THR A 18 -16.79 18.82 7.69
CA THR A 18 -16.69 18.91 6.23
C THR A 18 -16.07 17.62 5.71
N ILE A 19 -16.83 16.89 4.89
CA ILE A 19 -16.32 15.76 4.12
C ILE A 19 -15.76 16.34 2.82
N GLN A 20 -14.47 16.17 2.60
CA GLN A 20 -13.85 16.53 1.32
C GLN A 20 -13.88 15.32 0.39
N TRP A 21 -13.99 15.58 -0.91
CA TRP A 21 -13.75 14.56 -1.91
C TRP A 21 -12.30 14.09 -1.85
N PRO A 22 -12.01 12.78 -2.06
CA PRO A 22 -10.65 12.30 -2.23
C PRO A 22 -9.90 13.13 -3.27
N ARG A 23 -8.71 13.59 -2.90
CA ARG A 23 -7.85 14.36 -3.81
C ARG A 23 -6.85 13.42 -4.46
N PRO A 24 -6.52 13.62 -5.75
CA PRO A 24 -5.48 12.85 -6.43
C PRO A 24 -4.10 13.44 -6.12
N LEU A 25 -3.40 12.81 -5.19
CA LEU A 25 -2.09 13.24 -4.70
C LEU A 25 -0.97 12.43 -5.35
N VAL A 26 0.12 13.09 -5.72
CA VAL A 26 1.36 12.46 -6.17
C VAL A 26 2.46 12.74 -5.14
N TRP A 27 3.19 11.71 -4.73
CA TRP A 27 4.28 11.83 -3.78
C TRP A 27 5.43 12.64 -4.38
N ILE A 28 5.84 13.71 -3.69
CA ILE A 28 7.06 14.45 -4.00
C ILE A 28 8.14 14.17 -2.96
N GLY A 29 7.77 14.06 -1.68
CA GLY A 29 8.71 13.72 -0.60
C GLY A 29 9.72 14.83 -0.29
N SER A 30 9.30 16.09 -0.42
CA SER A 30 10.06 17.30 -0.10
C SER A 30 9.14 18.29 0.63
N PRO A 31 9.57 18.96 1.72
CA PRO A 31 10.96 19.04 2.21
C PRO A 31 11.43 17.81 3.00
N THR A 32 10.51 16.94 3.43
CA THR A 32 10.84 15.69 4.12
C THR A 32 10.17 14.50 3.44
N ASN A 33 10.71 13.32 3.69
CA ASN A 33 10.19 12.06 3.20
C ASN A 33 9.11 11.44 4.13
N ILE A 34 8.49 12.28 4.97
CA ILE A 34 7.51 11.86 5.98
C ILE A 34 6.10 11.88 5.40
N TRP A 35 5.38 10.77 5.48
CA TRP A 35 3.95 10.72 5.26
C TRP A 35 3.22 10.80 6.59
N ASP A 36 2.53 11.92 6.82
CA ASP A 36 1.66 12.14 7.97
C ASP A 36 0.31 12.72 7.54
N ILE A 37 -0.62 12.85 8.50
CA ILE A 37 -1.96 13.37 8.25
C ILE A 37 -1.98 14.87 8.54
N ALA A 38 -2.40 15.65 7.55
CA ALA A 38 -2.70 17.08 7.64
C ALA A 38 -1.55 17.98 8.12
N ASN A 39 -0.30 17.49 8.20
CA ASN A 39 0.83 18.27 8.69
C ASN A 39 1.82 18.63 7.58
N THR A 40 2.46 17.64 6.97
CA THR A 40 3.58 17.87 6.05
C THR A 40 3.09 18.12 4.63
N VAL A 41 3.46 19.26 4.06
CA VAL A 41 3.14 19.66 2.69
C VAL A 41 4.20 19.09 1.73
N ASN A 42 4.07 17.82 1.38
CA ASN A 42 5.01 17.10 0.50
C ASN A 42 4.33 16.22 -0.57
N TRP A 43 3.03 16.46 -0.80
CA TRP A 43 2.24 15.86 -1.87
C TRP A 43 1.88 16.89 -2.91
N SER A 44 1.98 16.56 -4.20
CA SER A 44 1.43 17.39 -5.27
C SER A 44 -0.03 17.02 -5.48
N ASN A 45 -0.95 17.98 -5.26
CA ASN A 45 -2.35 17.84 -5.66
C ASN A 45 -2.46 18.14 -7.15
N THR A 46 -2.55 17.09 -7.96
CA THR A 46 -2.58 17.20 -9.43
C THR A 46 -3.84 17.88 -9.96
N ALA A 47 -4.96 17.81 -9.24
CA ALA A 47 -6.20 18.49 -9.65
C ALA A 47 -6.12 20.02 -9.42
N ALA A 48 -5.36 20.45 -8.39
CA ALA A 48 -5.24 21.86 -8.03
C ALA A 48 -3.91 22.51 -8.48
N GLY A 49 -2.93 21.72 -8.95
CA GLY A 49 -1.61 22.20 -9.34
C GLY A 49 -0.77 22.76 -8.19
N THR A 50 -1.05 22.36 -6.95
CA THR A 50 -0.42 22.91 -5.73
C THR A 50 0.17 21.81 -4.86
N MET A 51 1.17 22.15 -4.05
CA MET A 51 1.63 21.26 -2.98
C MET A 51 0.63 21.28 -1.82
N THR A 52 0.37 20.13 -1.21
CA THR A 52 -0.55 19.97 -0.09
C THR A 52 -0.08 18.88 0.87
N ALA A 53 -0.72 18.81 2.04
CA ALA A 53 -0.59 17.69 2.95
C ALA A 53 -1.63 16.61 2.63
N PHE A 54 -1.29 15.35 2.93
CA PHE A 54 -2.22 14.23 2.83
C PHE A 54 -3.33 14.34 3.88
N ASN A 55 -4.56 14.01 3.49
CA ASN A 55 -5.68 13.77 4.39
C ASN A 55 -6.20 12.35 4.21
N GLN A 56 -6.83 11.83 5.27
CA GLN A 56 -7.43 10.50 5.22
C GLN A 56 -8.43 10.39 4.05
N GLY A 57 -8.38 9.28 3.33
CA GLY A 57 -9.21 9.01 2.16
C GLY A 57 -8.72 9.63 0.85
N ASP A 58 -7.63 10.40 0.83
CA ASP A 58 -7.03 10.83 -0.43
C ASP A 58 -6.50 9.62 -1.23
N ASP A 59 -6.53 9.74 -2.55
CA ASP A 59 -5.88 8.80 -3.46
C ASP A 59 -4.44 9.23 -3.66
N VAL A 60 -3.48 8.31 -3.49
CA VAL A 60 -2.06 8.63 -3.59
C VAL A 60 -1.37 7.85 -4.69
N VAL A 61 -0.42 8.51 -5.35
CA VAL A 61 0.41 7.94 -6.41
C VAL A 61 1.88 8.09 -6.03
N LEU A 62 2.62 6.99 -6.09
CA LEU A 62 4.07 6.93 -5.99
C LEU A 62 4.62 6.73 -7.39
N ASP A 63 5.23 7.77 -7.98
CA ASP A 63 5.78 7.74 -9.34
C ASP A 63 7.14 8.43 -9.43
N ASP A 64 7.67 8.53 -10.66
CA ASP A 64 8.99 9.09 -10.95
C ASP A 64 9.13 10.60 -10.69
N ARG A 65 8.06 11.29 -10.24
CA ARG A 65 8.14 12.70 -9.82
C ARG A 65 8.68 12.86 -8.40
N ALA A 66 8.83 11.77 -7.66
CA ALA A 66 9.34 11.77 -6.30
C ALA A 66 10.79 12.29 -6.24
N GLN A 67 11.04 13.29 -5.39
CA GLN A 67 12.40 13.71 -5.01
C GLN A 67 13.02 12.77 -3.97
N SER A 68 12.17 12.11 -3.17
CA SER A 68 12.58 11.04 -2.26
C SER A 68 11.82 9.76 -2.57
N THR A 69 12.55 8.68 -2.84
CA THR A 69 11.96 7.36 -3.11
C THR A 69 11.61 6.58 -1.85
N SER A 70 11.96 7.09 -0.67
CA SER A 70 11.56 6.53 0.62
C SER A 70 10.33 7.27 1.13
N VAL A 71 9.33 6.54 1.62
CA VAL A 71 8.11 7.08 2.20
C VAL A 71 8.01 6.56 3.63
N LEU A 72 8.16 7.47 4.60
CA LEU A 72 8.18 7.12 6.03
C LEU A 72 6.87 7.53 6.71
N LEU A 73 6.06 6.55 7.08
CA LEU A 73 4.81 6.76 7.80
C LEU A 73 5.11 7.27 9.21
N ALA A 74 4.74 8.51 9.51
CA ALA A 74 4.95 9.14 10.82
C ALA A 74 3.67 9.25 11.65
N SER A 75 2.50 9.06 11.03
CA SER A 75 1.25 8.89 11.78
C SER A 75 1.04 7.42 12.17
N PRO A 76 0.48 7.13 13.36
CA PRO A 76 0.18 5.76 13.79
C PRO A 76 -0.62 4.95 12.77
N TYR A 77 -1.60 5.59 12.12
CA TYR A 77 -2.44 4.97 11.10
C TYR A 77 -2.71 5.94 9.97
N ILE A 78 -2.53 5.50 8.73
CA ILE A 78 -2.82 6.29 7.53
C ILE A 78 -3.74 5.45 6.65
N SER A 79 -4.85 6.02 6.19
CA SER A 79 -5.92 5.35 5.46
C SER A 79 -6.20 6.11 4.16
N PRO A 80 -5.31 6.01 3.15
CA PRO A 80 -5.61 6.49 1.81
C PRO A 80 -6.76 5.68 1.22
N ASN A 81 -7.49 6.22 0.25
CA ASN A 81 -8.49 5.41 -0.46
C ASN A 81 -7.80 4.41 -1.39
N THR A 82 -6.81 4.86 -2.17
CA THR A 82 -5.94 4.01 -2.96
C THR A 82 -4.48 4.44 -2.86
N ILE A 83 -3.59 3.46 -2.99
CA ILE A 83 -2.16 3.67 -3.20
C ILE A 83 -1.81 3.09 -4.56
N THR A 84 -1.34 3.92 -5.47
CA THR A 84 -0.88 3.47 -6.80
C THR A 84 0.63 3.65 -6.89
N PHE A 85 1.35 2.57 -7.14
CA PHE A 85 2.76 2.62 -7.53
C PHE A 85 2.86 2.60 -9.05
N ASN A 86 3.53 3.60 -9.62
CA ASN A 86 3.69 3.81 -11.05
C ASN A 86 5.07 4.43 -11.35
N ALA A 87 6.10 3.95 -10.67
CA ALA A 87 7.48 4.38 -10.88
C ALA A 87 8.24 3.39 -11.79
N SER A 88 9.23 3.88 -12.53
CA SER A 88 10.17 3.06 -13.29
C SER A 88 11.29 2.47 -12.42
N GLY A 89 11.59 3.12 -11.29
CA GLY A 89 12.63 2.72 -10.34
C GLY A 89 12.14 1.95 -9.11
N THR A 90 12.97 1.94 -8.07
CA THR A 90 12.62 1.38 -6.75
C THR A 90 12.12 2.47 -5.82
N MET A 91 11.00 2.23 -5.14
CA MET A 91 10.51 3.06 -4.03
C MET A 91 10.19 2.19 -2.81
N GLY A 92 10.26 2.79 -1.61
CA GLY A 92 10.06 2.10 -0.35
C GLY A 92 8.99 2.76 0.51
N ILE A 93 8.11 1.96 1.12
CA ILE A 93 7.21 2.35 2.20
C ILE A 93 7.68 1.69 3.50
N GLY A 94 7.80 2.49 4.56
CA GLY A 94 8.16 2.00 5.88
C GLY A 94 7.62 2.88 7.00
N SER A 95 7.69 2.39 8.23
CA SER A 95 7.40 3.22 9.41
C SER A 95 8.60 4.10 9.72
N LEU A 96 8.35 5.35 10.09
CA LEU A 96 9.37 6.18 10.71
C LEU A 96 9.84 5.51 12.02
N PRO A 97 11.16 5.43 12.31
CA PRO A 97 11.66 4.86 13.55
C PRO A 97 11.22 5.68 14.77
N GLY A 98 10.96 5.01 15.89
CA GLY A 98 10.62 5.67 17.17
C GLY A 98 9.15 6.06 17.34
N ILE A 99 8.29 5.78 16.35
CA ILE A 99 6.84 5.98 16.45
C ILE A 99 6.20 4.76 17.11
N SER A 100 5.27 4.98 18.05
CA SER A 100 4.48 3.92 18.70
C SER A 100 2.99 4.30 18.73
N PRO A 101 2.08 3.46 18.20
CA PRO A 101 2.38 2.25 17.45
C PRO A 101 3.13 2.57 16.14
N ALA A 102 3.84 1.58 15.60
CA ALA A 102 4.53 1.74 14.32
C ALA A 102 3.54 2.17 13.22
N GLY A 103 3.99 3.02 12.31
CA GLY A 103 3.17 3.52 11.21
C GLY A 103 2.57 2.38 10.39
N ASN A 104 1.27 2.47 10.15
CA ASN A 104 0.45 1.40 9.57
C ASN A 104 -0.50 1.98 8.52
N ILE A 105 -0.53 1.38 7.34
CA ILE A 105 -1.57 1.64 6.33
C ILE A 105 -2.83 0.85 6.69
N TYR A 106 -3.89 1.57 7.01
CA TYR A 106 -5.17 1.05 7.46
C TYR A 106 -6.26 1.30 6.41
N GLY A 107 -7.42 0.66 6.62
CA GLY A 107 -8.68 0.98 5.98
C GLY A 107 -9.29 -0.25 5.32
N PRO A 108 -10.57 -0.57 5.59
CA PRO A 108 -11.19 -1.80 5.11
C PRO A 108 -11.25 -1.87 3.57
N ASN A 109 -11.30 -0.70 2.92
CA ASN A 109 -11.37 -0.58 1.46
C ASN A 109 -10.10 -0.02 0.82
N THR A 110 -9.08 0.31 1.63
CA THR A 110 -7.80 0.82 1.13
C THR A 110 -7.14 -0.23 0.25
N ARG A 111 -6.81 0.13 -0.99
CA ARG A 111 -6.24 -0.79 -1.97
C ARG A 111 -4.85 -0.35 -2.42
N LEU A 112 -3.94 -1.31 -2.55
CA LEU A 112 -2.65 -1.12 -3.20
C LEU A 112 -2.73 -1.59 -4.66
N ILE A 113 -2.28 -0.76 -5.59
CA ILE A 113 -2.22 -1.05 -7.03
C ILE A 113 -0.78 -0.82 -7.49
N VAL A 114 -0.18 -1.80 -8.14
CA VAL A 114 1.21 -1.76 -8.58
C VAL A 114 1.25 -1.91 -10.08
N ASN A 115 1.56 -0.80 -10.75
CA ASN A 115 1.68 -0.64 -12.19
C ASN A 115 3.14 -0.33 -12.51
N GLY A 116 4.03 -1.31 -12.33
CA GLY A 116 5.44 -1.14 -12.65
C GLY A 116 5.63 -0.72 -14.11
N VAL A 117 6.25 0.43 -14.33
CA VAL A 117 6.50 0.98 -15.67
C VAL A 117 7.51 0.14 -16.45
N THR A 118 8.40 -0.56 -15.75
CA THR A 118 9.42 -1.44 -16.31
C THR A 118 9.44 -2.80 -15.60
N PRO A 119 10.05 -3.84 -16.18
CA PRO A 119 10.27 -5.12 -15.50
C PRO A 119 11.09 -5.04 -14.20
N TYR A 120 11.76 -3.91 -13.93
CA TYR A 120 12.58 -3.67 -12.74
C TYR A 120 11.95 -2.68 -11.76
N SER A 121 10.77 -2.14 -12.09
CA SER A 121 9.99 -1.30 -11.19
C SER A 121 9.69 -2.06 -9.91
N ARG A 122 10.06 -1.51 -8.75
CA ARG A 122 10.00 -2.23 -7.48
C ARG A 122 9.43 -1.37 -6.36
N LEU A 123 8.35 -1.84 -5.75
CA LEU A 123 7.84 -1.30 -4.50
C LEU A 123 8.31 -2.20 -3.34
N VAL A 124 9.04 -1.63 -2.39
CA VAL A 124 9.47 -2.32 -1.17
C VAL A 124 8.59 -1.86 -0.01
N ILE A 125 7.97 -2.79 0.72
CA ILE A 125 7.17 -2.48 1.90
C ILE A 125 7.80 -3.17 3.11
N SER A 126 8.15 -2.37 4.12
CA SER A 126 9.01 -2.78 5.23
C SER A 126 8.32 -2.82 6.59
N ASN A 127 7.13 -2.22 6.70
CA ASN A 127 6.30 -2.22 7.89
C ASN A 127 5.11 -3.18 7.73
N ASP A 128 4.45 -3.48 8.84
CA ASP A 128 3.20 -4.21 8.87
C ASP A 128 2.03 -3.25 8.60
N ASN A 129 1.07 -3.70 7.80
CA ASN A 129 -0.10 -2.93 7.40
C ASN A 129 -1.38 -3.74 7.69
N SER A 130 -2.53 -3.07 7.67
CA SER A 130 -3.82 -3.69 8.04
C SER A 130 -4.98 -3.25 7.15
N PHE A 131 -4.69 -2.73 5.96
CA PHE A 131 -5.70 -2.47 4.96
C PHE A 131 -6.39 -3.76 4.46
N GLY A 132 -7.67 -3.65 4.11
CA GLY A 132 -8.52 -4.76 3.70
C GLY A 132 -8.87 -4.80 2.21
N GLY A 133 -8.63 -3.72 1.46
CA GLY A 133 -9.03 -3.60 0.04
C GLY A 133 -8.18 -4.44 -0.92
N GLY A 134 -7.14 -5.09 -0.42
CA GLY A 134 -6.27 -5.99 -1.17
C GLY A 134 -5.15 -5.29 -1.93
N THR A 135 -4.36 -6.12 -2.61
CA THR A 135 -3.22 -5.66 -3.43
C THR A 135 -3.39 -6.18 -4.84
N ILE A 136 -3.27 -5.34 -5.85
CA ILE A 136 -3.26 -5.74 -7.26
C ILE A 136 -1.87 -5.44 -7.83
N ILE A 137 -1.18 -6.47 -8.31
CA ILE A 137 0.11 -6.35 -8.99
C ILE A 137 -0.15 -6.56 -10.47
N ASN A 138 -0.31 -5.45 -11.20
CA ASN A 138 -0.41 -5.47 -12.65
C ASN A 138 0.98 -5.68 -13.22
N ASP A 139 1.99 -4.87 -12.90
CA ASP A 139 3.34 -5.11 -13.42
C ASP A 139 4.40 -4.72 -12.39
N GLY A 140 5.60 -5.27 -12.55
CA GLY A 140 6.73 -5.03 -11.66
C GLY A 140 6.72 -5.86 -10.39
N TRP A 141 7.56 -5.45 -9.45
CA TRP A 141 7.90 -6.18 -8.24
C TRP A 141 7.28 -5.52 -7.02
N VAL A 142 6.65 -6.33 -6.18
CA VAL A 142 6.35 -5.96 -4.80
C VAL A 142 7.20 -6.82 -3.89
N THR A 143 8.13 -6.19 -3.18
CA THR A 143 8.92 -6.86 -2.16
C THR A 143 8.35 -6.55 -0.79
N ILE A 144 7.95 -7.58 -0.07
CA ILE A 144 7.53 -7.45 1.33
C ILE A 144 8.64 -7.92 2.25
N LEU A 145 9.02 -7.07 3.21
CA LEU A 145 10.01 -7.44 4.23
C LEU A 145 9.38 -8.03 5.49
N ARG A 146 8.05 -8.02 5.55
CA ARG A 146 7.22 -8.61 6.59
C ARG A 146 5.97 -9.23 5.98
N ASN A 147 5.50 -10.34 6.55
CA ASN A 147 4.30 -11.00 6.05
C ASN A 147 3.03 -10.13 6.19
N GLY A 148 3.00 -9.19 7.15
CA GLY A 148 1.90 -8.23 7.32
C GLY A 148 1.93 -7.04 6.36
N SER A 149 2.92 -6.90 5.48
CA SER A 149 3.10 -5.68 4.67
C SER A 149 1.99 -5.39 3.67
N VAL A 150 1.21 -6.38 3.24
CA VAL A 150 0.14 -6.23 2.23
C VAL A 150 -1.27 -6.29 2.84
N GLY A 151 -1.38 -6.13 4.16
CA GLY A 151 -2.67 -6.14 4.84
C GLY A 151 -3.35 -7.50 4.80
N SER A 152 -4.68 -7.49 4.82
CA SER A 152 -5.53 -8.69 4.95
C SER A 152 -6.32 -9.05 3.70
N GLY A 153 -6.42 -8.12 2.73
CA GLY A 153 -7.15 -8.37 1.49
C GLY A 153 -6.38 -9.24 0.50
N THR A 154 -7.10 -9.95 -0.37
CA THR A 154 -6.52 -10.82 -1.40
C THR A 154 -5.48 -10.10 -2.26
N ILE A 155 -4.39 -10.80 -2.56
CA ILE A 155 -3.37 -10.35 -3.52
C ILE A 155 -3.77 -10.85 -4.91
N THR A 156 -3.96 -9.97 -5.86
CA THR A 156 -4.23 -10.33 -7.26
C THR A 156 -2.97 -10.11 -8.09
N LEU A 157 -2.50 -11.16 -8.75
CA LEU A 157 -1.39 -11.12 -9.70
C LEU A 157 -1.99 -11.08 -11.12
N ALA A 158 -1.96 -9.91 -11.75
CA ALA A 158 -2.73 -9.60 -12.95
C ALA A 158 -1.90 -9.27 -14.19
N GLY A 159 -0.57 -9.34 -14.09
CA GLY A 159 0.32 -8.82 -15.12
C GLY A 159 0.54 -9.66 -16.35
N SER A 160 0.73 -8.99 -17.48
CA SER A 160 1.04 -9.61 -18.76
C SER A 160 2.45 -10.25 -18.87
N GLY A 161 3.13 -10.52 -17.74
CA GLY A 161 4.38 -11.30 -17.72
C GLY A 161 5.43 -10.85 -16.70
N ALA A 162 5.20 -9.77 -15.92
CA ALA A 162 6.17 -9.26 -14.96
C ALA A 162 5.58 -8.98 -13.57
N SER A 163 4.40 -9.53 -13.24
CA SER A 163 3.83 -9.40 -11.89
C SER A 163 4.55 -10.35 -10.92
N ILE A 164 5.39 -9.77 -10.05
CA ILE A 164 6.22 -10.50 -9.10
C ILE A 164 5.88 -10.06 -7.68
N LEU A 165 5.48 -11.01 -6.85
CA LEU A 165 5.46 -10.85 -5.40
C LEU A 165 6.71 -11.51 -4.82
N GLU A 166 7.61 -10.72 -4.25
CA GLU A 166 8.79 -11.22 -3.54
C GLU A 166 8.56 -11.12 -2.03
N VAL A 167 8.65 -12.27 -1.35
CA VAL A 167 8.53 -12.35 0.11
C VAL A 167 9.94 -12.52 0.67
N GLN A 168 10.45 -11.45 1.26
CA GLN A 168 11.80 -11.34 1.83
C GLN A 168 11.72 -11.00 3.33
N PRO A 169 11.11 -11.86 4.17
CA PRO A 169 10.95 -11.58 5.58
C PRO A 169 12.30 -11.38 6.26
N THR A 170 12.47 -10.24 6.94
CA THR A 170 13.68 -9.92 7.72
C THR A 170 13.41 -9.96 9.24
N GLY A 171 12.18 -10.31 9.65
CA GLY A 171 11.75 -10.48 11.04
C GLY A 171 10.23 -10.49 11.18
N GLY A 172 9.73 -10.98 12.32
CA GLY A 172 8.33 -10.82 12.76
C GLY A 172 7.53 -12.11 12.95
N THR A 173 6.54 -12.05 13.86
CA THR A 173 5.53 -13.08 14.10
C THR A 173 4.25 -12.73 13.34
N TYR A 174 4.18 -13.06 12.06
CA TYR A 174 2.93 -12.92 11.31
C TYR A 174 2.47 -14.26 10.75
N ILE A 175 1.15 -14.47 10.80
CA ILE A 175 0.47 -15.73 10.45
C ILE A 175 0.70 -16.11 8.98
N GLY A 176 0.97 -15.13 8.11
CA GLY A 176 1.25 -15.31 6.69
C GLY A 176 0.78 -14.12 5.87
N ILE A 177 0.85 -14.25 4.54
CA ILE A 177 0.20 -13.36 3.58
C ILE A 177 -1.23 -13.82 3.29
N PRO A 178 -2.14 -12.93 2.88
CA PRO A 178 -3.51 -13.30 2.50
C PRO A 178 -3.55 -14.19 1.25
N GLY A 179 -4.76 -14.62 0.86
CA GLY A 179 -4.97 -15.45 -0.33
C GLY A 179 -4.48 -14.77 -1.61
N ILE A 180 -4.18 -15.58 -2.62
CA ILE A 180 -3.63 -15.14 -3.90
C ILE A 180 -4.62 -15.48 -5.01
N ASN A 181 -4.91 -14.50 -5.87
CA ASN A 181 -5.70 -14.68 -7.09
C ASN A 181 -4.82 -14.45 -8.33
N VAL A 182 -4.73 -15.43 -9.21
CA VAL A 182 -3.80 -15.44 -10.34
C VAL A 182 -4.59 -15.25 -11.64
N THR A 183 -4.59 -14.03 -12.19
CA THR A 183 -5.33 -13.71 -13.41
C THR A 183 -4.43 -13.59 -14.64
N ALA A 184 -3.11 -13.65 -14.45
CA ALA A 184 -2.12 -13.75 -15.51
C ALA A 184 -0.93 -14.62 -15.07
N ASP A 185 0.02 -14.89 -15.97
CA ASP A 185 1.21 -15.67 -15.61
C ASP A 185 2.11 -14.82 -14.71
N SER A 186 2.44 -15.34 -13.53
CA SER A 186 3.04 -14.56 -12.45
C SER A 186 4.02 -15.38 -11.62
N THR A 187 4.83 -14.67 -10.82
CA THR A 187 5.79 -15.31 -9.92
C THR A 187 5.57 -14.88 -8.47
N LEU A 188 5.58 -15.86 -7.58
CA LEU A 188 5.77 -15.70 -6.16
C LEU A 188 7.19 -16.17 -5.82
N GLN A 189 8.06 -15.24 -5.40
CA GLN A 189 9.44 -15.52 -5.06
C GLN A 189 9.66 -15.47 -3.56
N PHE A 190 10.40 -16.45 -3.03
CA PHE A 190 10.77 -16.54 -1.63
C PHE A 190 12.27 -16.30 -1.43
N ASN A 191 12.63 -15.07 -1.11
CA ASN A 191 14.03 -14.65 -0.95
C ASN A 191 14.39 -14.30 0.51
N GLY A 192 13.61 -14.79 1.47
CA GLY A 192 13.85 -14.58 2.90
C GLY A 192 15.16 -15.23 3.37
N SER A 193 15.83 -14.59 4.34
CA SER A 193 17.01 -15.14 5.01
C SER A 193 16.67 -15.55 6.44
N GLY A 194 17.12 -16.74 6.87
CA GLY A 194 16.83 -17.27 8.21
C GLY A 194 15.68 -18.28 8.25
N ALA A 195 15.11 -18.52 9.44
CA ALA A 195 14.07 -19.54 9.67
C ALA A 195 12.64 -19.04 9.42
N TYR A 196 12.46 -18.19 8.39
CA TYR A 196 11.16 -17.64 8.04
C TYR A 196 10.50 -18.45 6.94
N ALA A 197 9.20 -18.67 7.08
CA ALA A 197 8.36 -19.27 6.05
C ALA A 197 7.53 -18.19 5.35
N CYS A 198 7.25 -18.40 4.07
CA CYS A 198 6.06 -17.81 3.48
C CYS A 198 4.88 -18.74 3.76
N VAL A 199 3.89 -18.22 4.48
CA VAL A 199 2.63 -18.90 4.74
C VAL A 199 1.55 -18.14 4.00
N ILE A 200 0.72 -18.83 3.22
CA ILE A 200 -0.45 -18.26 2.58
C ILE A 200 -1.66 -18.72 3.40
N VAL A 201 -2.41 -17.76 3.96
CA VAL A 201 -3.49 -18.05 4.92
C VAL A 201 -4.84 -18.18 4.21
N GLY A 202 -4.97 -17.66 3.00
CA GLY A 202 -6.17 -17.75 2.17
C GLY A 202 -6.04 -18.75 1.01
N PRO A 203 -7.11 -18.93 0.21
CA PRO A 203 -7.05 -19.79 -0.96
C PRO A 203 -6.10 -19.22 -2.02
N ILE A 204 -5.54 -20.12 -2.84
CA ILE A 204 -4.93 -19.76 -4.11
C ILE A 204 -5.99 -20.02 -5.18
N THR A 205 -6.45 -18.96 -5.84
CA THR A 205 -7.43 -18.99 -6.94
C THR A 205 -6.81 -18.46 -8.22
N GLY A 206 -7.51 -18.58 -9.35
CA GLY A 206 -7.04 -17.97 -10.58
C GLY A 206 -7.93 -18.26 -11.78
N LEU A 207 -7.56 -17.70 -12.93
CA LEU A 207 -8.20 -17.96 -14.21
C LEU A 207 -7.65 -19.26 -14.85
N PRO A 208 -8.49 -20.05 -15.54
CA PRO A 208 -8.03 -21.21 -16.28
C PRO A 208 -6.89 -20.89 -17.25
N GLY A 209 -5.87 -21.74 -17.27
CA GLY A 209 -4.71 -21.60 -18.16
C GLY A 209 -3.64 -20.61 -17.71
N LYS A 210 -3.79 -19.97 -16.53
CA LYS A 210 -2.75 -19.11 -15.94
C LYS A 210 -1.85 -19.88 -14.99
N LYS A 211 -0.58 -19.48 -14.94
CA LYS A 211 0.46 -20.12 -14.14
C LYS A 211 0.91 -19.22 -12.99
N LEU A 212 0.93 -19.79 -11.79
CA LEU A 212 1.71 -19.27 -10.67
C LEU A 212 3.02 -20.04 -10.58
N THR A 213 4.13 -19.35 -10.87
CA THR A 213 5.46 -19.89 -10.60
C THR A 213 5.83 -19.58 -9.17
N ILE A 214 6.22 -20.60 -8.41
CA ILE A 214 6.74 -20.44 -7.05
C ILE A 214 8.23 -20.76 -7.09
N SER A 215 9.06 -19.78 -6.72
CA SER A 215 10.51 -19.91 -6.73
C SER A 215 11.11 -19.49 -5.39
N LYS A 216 12.34 -19.95 -5.15
CA LYS A 216 13.19 -19.50 -4.06
C LYS A 216 14.35 -18.72 -4.67
#